data_AF-A0A2P5XCA8-F1
#
_entry.id   AF-A0A2P5XCA8-F1
#
_cell.length_a   1.000
_cell.length_b   1.000
_cell.length_c   1.000
_cell.angle_alpha   90.00
_cell.angle_beta   90.00
_cell.angle_gamma   90.00
#
_symmetry.space_group_name_H-M   'P 1'
#
loop_
_entity.id
_entity.type
_entity.pdbx_description
1 polymer ?
#
loop_
_entity_poly.entity_id
_entity_poly.type
_entity_poly.pdbx_seq_one_letter_code
_entity_poly.pdbx_strand_id
1 'polypeptide(L)'
;MGLPRKSLSLLFVSLFSVTIFSGGSFTFFTIAADDTNLVFKGCANQKFQDPSGVYLQNLKNLMSTLVSQSSQKTFSTTSSGEDPYAIMGLYQCRGDLTPSQCYTCVSKIPEMSDKLCGSAVAARVQLTGCYLRYEVVGFKQVPGTEFLYKVCGSSRAGGTEFESRRDAAFNMAENGVKSGDGGSGSSLFYTGTYQSVYVLGQCEGDLAASDCGDCVKTAFETAKDDCGDSVSGQVYLHKCYISYSYYSNGVPTISSPSVFVPKIYQGLGTVGFLILLSQRATTNFTNHSKLSPTPSASGSKLFCPTSGLINAVKFNKISNADLKSRENHIHKSALGPNLSNSPPTRIFMMKFVE
;
A
#
# COMPACT_ATOMS: atom_id res chain seq x y z
N MET A 1 83.35 46.77 -13.61
CA MET A 1 83.77 46.29 -12.27
C MET A 1 82.50 45.77 -11.61
N GLY A 2 82.25 44.49 -11.34
CA GLY A 2 83.13 43.37 -11.01
C GLY A 2 82.64 42.81 -9.66
N LEU A 3 82.13 41.57 -9.68
CA LEU A 3 81.87 40.62 -8.56
C LEU A 3 80.56 40.78 -7.73
N PRO A 4 80.07 39.70 -7.08
CA PRO A 4 79.74 38.39 -7.68
C PRO A 4 78.46 37.71 -7.13
N ARG A 5 78.08 36.68 -7.89
CA ARG A 5 77.23 35.51 -7.61
C ARG A 5 77.49 34.87 -6.22
N LYS A 6 76.44 34.45 -5.51
CA LYS A 6 76.43 33.19 -4.74
C LYS A 6 75.02 32.62 -4.57
N SER A 7 74.94 31.35 -4.92
CA SER A 7 73.82 30.40 -4.80
C SER A 7 73.50 30.13 -3.34
N LEU A 8 72.21 29.99 -3.01
CA LEU A 8 71.78 29.26 -1.82
C LEU A 8 70.62 28.33 -2.15
N SER A 9 70.94 27.05 -2.12
CA SER A 9 70.05 25.89 -2.16
C SER A 9 69.05 25.94 -1.01
N LEU A 10 67.76 25.73 -1.30
CA LEU A 10 66.75 25.45 -0.29
C LEU A 10 65.93 24.21 -0.68
N LEU A 11 66.33 23.13 -0.01
CA LEU A 11 65.64 21.90 0.36
C LEU A 11 64.14 21.82 0.07
N PHE A 12 63.77 20.75 -0.66
CA PHE A 12 62.44 20.15 -0.70
C PHE A 12 61.96 19.76 0.71
N VAL A 13 60.83 20.33 1.15
CA VAL A 13 59.98 19.71 2.18
C VAL A 13 58.55 19.76 1.67
N SER A 14 58.12 18.64 1.08
CA SER A 14 56.74 18.39 0.67
C SER A 14 55.89 18.08 1.91
N LEU A 15 54.97 18.97 2.26
CA LEU A 15 53.95 18.74 3.29
C LEU A 15 52.71 18.11 2.63
N PHE A 16 52.69 16.77 2.54
CA PHE A 16 51.44 16.03 2.30
C PHE A 16 50.68 15.91 3.63
N SER A 17 49.65 16.74 3.83
CA SER A 17 48.65 16.50 4.88
C SER A 17 47.58 15.57 4.33
N VAL A 18 47.66 14.28 4.69
CA VAL A 18 46.59 13.30 4.44
C VAL A 18 45.57 13.43 5.58
N THR A 19 44.46 14.11 5.32
CA THR A 19 43.30 14.08 6.22
C THR A 19 42.52 12.80 5.96
N ILE A 20 42.63 11.84 6.89
CA ILE A 20 41.79 10.63 6.90
C ILE A 20 40.40 11.07 7.32
N PHE A 21 39.54 11.36 6.33
CA PHE A 21 38.10 11.48 6.56
C PHE A 21 37.57 10.06 6.76
N SER A 22 37.43 9.63 8.02
CA SER A 22 36.68 8.41 8.35
C SER A 22 35.23 8.62 7.94
N GLY A 23 34.93 8.21 6.70
CA GLY A 23 33.58 8.14 6.16
C GLY A 23 32.76 7.13 6.95
N GLY A 24 32.20 7.57 8.07
CA GLY A 24 31.05 6.90 8.66
C GLY A 24 29.92 7.00 7.65
N SER A 25 29.65 5.92 6.93
CA SER A 25 28.43 5.77 6.16
C SER A 25 27.26 5.89 7.13
N PHE A 26 26.70 7.10 7.25
CA PHE A 26 25.41 7.29 7.89
C PHE A 26 24.39 6.57 7.02
N THR A 27 24.07 5.33 7.37
CA THR A 27 22.92 4.63 6.84
C THR A 27 21.69 5.39 7.33
N PHE A 28 21.19 6.28 6.48
CA PHE A 28 19.88 6.87 6.64
C PHE A 28 18.87 5.73 6.56
N PHE A 29 18.35 5.30 7.71
CA PHE A 29 17.14 4.49 7.75
C PHE A 29 15.99 5.40 7.35
N THR A 30 15.62 5.40 6.06
CA THR A 30 14.31 5.86 5.65
C THR A 30 13.29 4.91 6.28
N ILE A 31 12.41 5.44 7.12
CA ILE A 31 11.22 4.69 7.51
C ILE A 31 10.39 4.61 6.24
N ALA A 32 10.52 3.50 5.51
CA ALA A 32 9.67 3.23 4.35
C ALA A 32 8.21 3.26 4.81
N ALA A 33 7.35 3.96 4.08
CA ALA A 33 5.92 3.85 4.28
C ALA A 33 5.54 2.36 4.19
N ASP A 34 4.74 1.88 5.12
CA ASP A 34 4.29 0.49 5.08
C ASP A 34 3.20 0.34 4.01
N ASP A 35 3.65 -0.14 2.86
CA ASP A 35 2.86 -0.42 1.65
C ASP A 35 2.01 -1.70 1.78
N THR A 36 2.04 -2.39 2.93
CA THR A 36 1.39 -3.69 3.12
C THR A 36 0.19 -3.68 4.07
N ASN A 37 -0.17 -2.51 4.61
CA ASN A 37 -1.32 -2.38 5.49
C ASN A 37 -2.63 -2.59 4.73
N LEU A 38 -3.55 -3.37 5.31
CA LEU A 38 -4.88 -3.58 4.76
C LEU A 38 -5.68 -2.26 4.80
N VAL A 39 -6.25 -1.89 3.66
CA VAL A 39 -7.18 -0.76 3.55
C VAL A 39 -8.62 -1.27 3.59
N PHE A 40 -8.96 -2.20 2.70
CA PHE A 40 -10.27 -2.86 2.67
C PHE A 40 -10.19 -4.19 1.93
N LYS A 41 -11.23 -5.02 2.11
CA LYS A 41 -11.41 -6.25 1.33
C LYS A 41 -12.84 -6.36 0.82
N GLY A 42 -12.99 -6.94 -0.38
CA GLY A 42 -14.25 -7.27 -1.01
C GLY A 42 -14.32 -8.76 -1.31
N CYS A 43 -15.36 -9.46 -0.87
CA CYS A 43 -15.55 -10.88 -1.18
C CYS A 43 -16.93 -11.10 -1.80
N ALA A 44 -17.01 -11.95 -2.83
CA ALA A 44 -18.29 -12.44 -3.32
C ALA A 44 -19.02 -13.23 -2.23
N ASN A 45 -20.36 -13.14 -2.20
CA ASN A 45 -21.17 -13.94 -1.28
C ASN A 45 -21.19 -15.43 -1.68
N GLN A 46 -20.92 -15.72 -2.95
CA GLN A 46 -20.85 -17.07 -3.48
C GLN A 46 -19.48 -17.67 -3.24
N LYS A 47 -19.48 -18.96 -2.89
CA LYS A 47 -18.26 -19.75 -2.70
C LYS A 47 -18.11 -20.75 -3.83
N PHE A 48 -16.89 -21.17 -4.10
CA PHE A 48 -16.62 -22.26 -5.02
C PHE A 48 -17.35 -23.52 -4.57
N GLN A 49 -18.05 -24.16 -5.51
CA GLN A 49 -18.47 -25.55 -5.35
C GLN A 49 -17.38 -26.41 -5.97
N ASP A 50 -16.41 -26.81 -5.15
CA ASP A 50 -15.16 -27.43 -5.61
C ASP A 50 -14.92 -28.80 -4.98
N PRO A 51 -15.77 -29.80 -5.25
CA PRO A 51 -15.62 -31.14 -4.68
C PRO A 51 -14.34 -31.85 -5.17
N SER A 52 -13.83 -31.49 -6.35
CA SER A 52 -12.60 -32.04 -6.94
C SER A 52 -11.34 -31.24 -6.62
N GLY A 53 -11.45 -30.04 -6.03
CA GLY A 53 -10.31 -29.17 -5.69
C GLY A 53 -9.72 -28.39 -6.88
N VAL A 54 -10.37 -28.41 -8.04
CA VAL A 54 -9.87 -27.80 -9.28
C VAL A 54 -9.88 -26.28 -9.19
N TYR A 55 -10.95 -25.66 -8.66
CA TYR A 55 -11.00 -24.20 -8.50
C TYR A 55 -9.92 -23.70 -7.54
N LEU A 56 -9.74 -24.38 -6.41
CA LEU A 56 -8.73 -24.01 -5.43
C LEU A 56 -7.32 -24.15 -6.01
N GLN A 57 -7.08 -25.18 -6.83
CA GLN A 57 -5.80 -25.34 -7.53
C GLN A 57 -5.57 -24.23 -8.56
N ASN A 58 -6.56 -23.91 -9.39
CA ASN A 58 -6.48 -22.83 -10.36
C ASN A 58 -6.27 -21.47 -9.68
N LEU A 59 -6.94 -21.22 -8.55
CA LEU A 59 -6.75 -20.00 -7.75
C LEU A 59 -5.33 -19.90 -7.20
N LYS A 60 -4.78 -20.99 -6.65
CA LYS A 60 -3.39 -21.03 -6.17
C LYS A 60 -2.40 -20.75 -7.29
N ASN A 61 -2.60 -21.36 -8.47
CA ASN A 61 -1.77 -21.14 -9.64
C ASN A 61 -1.84 -19.66 -10.09
N LEU A 62 -3.05 -19.11 -10.22
CA LEU A 62 -3.29 -17.70 -10.55
C LEU A 62 -2.54 -16.76 -9.60
N MET A 63 -2.73 -16.94 -8.29
CA MET A 63 -2.08 -16.13 -7.25
C MET A 63 -0.56 -16.21 -7.35
N SER A 64 -0.01 -17.41 -7.54
CA SER A 64 1.43 -17.62 -7.69
C SER A 64 1.99 -16.92 -8.93
N THR A 65 1.30 -17.00 -10.07
CA THR A 65 1.69 -16.30 -11.30
C THR A 65 1.67 -14.79 -11.13
N LEU A 66 0.60 -14.22 -10.54
CA LEU A 66 0.49 -12.78 -10.30
C LEU A 66 1.59 -12.28 -9.35
N VAL A 67 1.86 -12.99 -8.25
CA VAL A 67 2.97 -12.67 -7.33
C VAL A 67 4.31 -12.73 -8.06
N SER A 68 4.56 -13.76 -8.88
CA SER A 68 5.80 -13.86 -9.65
C SER A 68 5.98 -12.67 -10.61
N GLN A 69 4.94 -12.30 -11.34
CA GLN A 69 4.99 -11.19 -12.30
C GLN A 69 5.22 -9.83 -11.63
N SER A 70 4.76 -9.64 -10.40
CA SER A 70 4.93 -8.38 -9.65
C SER A 70 6.39 -8.02 -9.35
N SER A 71 7.32 -8.98 -9.48
CA SER A 71 8.76 -8.72 -9.40
C SER A 71 9.33 -7.96 -10.60
N GLN A 72 8.58 -7.86 -11.70
CA GLN A 72 9.03 -7.24 -12.95
C GLN A 72 8.12 -6.10 -13.42
N LYS A 73 6.83 -6.16 -13.10
CA LYS A 73 5.82 -5.19 -13.55
C LYS A 73 5.01 -4.70 -12.35
N THR A 74 4.47 -3.49 -12.46
CA THR A 74 3.59 -2.89 -11.44
C THR A 74 2.11 -3.15 -11.72
N PHE A 75 1.79 -3.71 -12.88
CA PHE A 75 0.45 -4.16 -13.27
C PHE A 75 0.55 -5.41 -14.14
N SER A 76 -0.33 -6.37 -13.90
CA SER A 76 -0.54 -7.48 -14.82
C SER A 76 -1.88 -8.14 -14.61
N THR A 77 -2.42 -8.72 -15.68
CA THR A 77 -3.62 -9.56 -15.69
C THR A 77 -3.28 -10.92 -16.26
N THR A 78 -3.92 -11.97 -15.73
CA THR A 78 -3.74 -13.34 -16.21
C THR A 78 -4.95 -14.20 -15.86
N SER A 79 -4.97 -15.42 -16.37
CA SER A 79 -6.01 -16.40 -16.10
C SER A 79 -5.40 -17.76 -15.78
N SER A 80 -6.13 -18.60 -15.06
CA SER A 80 -5.73 -19.98 -14.75
C SER A 80 -6.91 -20.93 -14.87
N GLY A 81 -6.66 -22.11 -15.43
CA GLY A 81 -7.67 -23.13 -15.71
C GLY A 81 -8.37 -22.96 -17.06
N GLU A 82 -9.23 -23.92 -17.36
CA GLU A 82 -10.10 -23.92 -18.54
C GLU A 82 -11.56 -23.94 -18.09
N ASP A 83 -12.47 -23.54 -18.99
CA ASP A 83 -13.90 -23.55 -18.72
C ASP A 83 -14.39 -24.97 -18.32
N PRO A 84 -15.29 -25.10 -17.33
CA PRO A 84 -15.96 -24.02 -16.57
C PRO A 84 -15.18 -23.53 -15.33
N TYR A 85 -13.94 -23.98 -15.13
CA TYR A 85 -13.14 -23.73 -13.92
C TYR A 85 -12.13 -22.58 -14.06
N ALA A 86 -12.24 -21.78 -15.12
CA ALA A 86 -11.34 -20.68 -15.41
C ALA A 86 -11.54 -19.53 -14.42
N ILE A 87 -10.42 -19.01 -13.91
CA ILE A 87 -10.38 -17.85 -13.02
C ILE A 87 -9.48 -16.80 -13.65
N MET A 88 -9.95 -15.57 -13.69
CA MET A 88 -9.18 -14.40 -14.11
C MET A 88 -8.75 -13.60 -12.89
N GLY A 89 -7.63 -12.90 -13.00
CA GLY A 89 -7.22 -11.99 -11.96
C GLY A 89 -6.14 -11.04 -12.41
N LEU A 90 -5.94 -10.00 -11.61
CA LEU A 90 -4.92 -9.00 -11.83
C LEU A 90 -4.40 -8.45 -10.51
N TYR A 91 -3.23 -7.83 -10.56
CA TYR A 91 -2.74 -6.96 -9.52
C TYR A 91 -2.39 -5.59 -10.10
N GLN A 92 -2.43 -4.58 -9.23
CA GLN A 92 -1.98 -3.23 -9.52
C GLN A 92 -1.27 -2.68 -8.27
N CYS A 93 -0.01 -2.33 -8.43
CA CYS A 93 0.79 -1.62 -7.45
C CYS A 93 0.65 -0.11 -7.63
N ARG A 94 0.96 0.65 -6.59
CA ARG A 94 1.05 2.11 -6.64
C ARG A 94 2.18 2.51 -7.60
N GLY A 95 1.95 3.53 -8.41
CA GLY A 95 2.82 3.85 -9.55
C GLY A 95 4.21 4.37 -9.17
N ASP A 96 4.42 4.76 -7.92
CA ASP A 96 5.71 5.19 -7.35
C ASP A 96 6.53 4.04 -6.73
N LEU A 97 5.99 2.81 -6.71
CA LEU A 97 6.70 1.65 -6.17
C LEU A 97 7.65 1.03 -7.19
N THR A 98 8.85 0.70 -6.72
CA THR A 98 9.76 -0.16 -7.47
C THR A 98 9.19 -1.58 -7.60
N PRO A 99 9.60 -2.37 -8.61
CA PRO A 99 9.16 -3.76 -8.74
C PRO A 99 9.42 -4.61 -7.49
N SER A 100 10.51 -4.33 -6.74
CA SER A 100 10.77 -5.01 -5.47
C SER A 100 9.73 -4.68 -4.40
N GLN A 101 9.35 -3.41 -4.25
CA GLN A 101 8.30 -3.01 -3.30
C GLN A 101 6.93 -3.53 -3.72
N CYS A 102 6.64 -3.51 -5.03
CA CYS A 102 5.43 -4.09 -5.60
C CYS A 102 5.33 -5.58 -5.27
N TYR A 103 6.41 -6.35 -5.48
CA TYR A 103 6.48 -7.75 -5.09
C TYR A 103 6.23 -7.97 -3.59
N THR A 104 6.89 -7.17 -2.73
CA THR A 104 6.68 -7.24 -1.29
C THR A 104 5.21 -7.03 -0.93
N CYS A 105 4.54 -6.05 -1.54
CA CYS A 105 3.13 -5.79 -1.31
C CYS A 105 2.23 -6.93 -1.81
N VAL A 106 2.36 -7.32 -3.09
CA VAL A 106 1.48 -8.33 -3.71
C VAL A 106 1.66 -9.70 -3.05
N SER A 107 2.86 -10.05 -2.59
CA SER A 107 3.14 -11.32 -1.91
C SER A 107 2.35 -11.53 -0.61
N LYS A 108 1.82 -10.47 0.01
CA LYS A 108 0.97 -10.57 1.21
C LYS A 108 -0.46 -10.97 0.91
N ILE A 109 -0.94 -10.67 -0.30
CA ILE A 109 -2.35 -10.78 -0.63
C ILE A 109 -2.87 -12.22 -0.64
N PRO A 110 -2.16 -13.26 -1.13
CA PRO A 110 -2.69 -14.62 -1.14
C PRO A 110 -3.10 -15.12 0.26
N GLU A 111 -2.25 -14.92 1.26
CA GLU A 111 -2.52 -15.31 2.65
C GLU A 111 -3.66 -14.47 3.26
N MET A 112 -3.67 -13.16 3.01
CA MET A 112 -4.74 -12.28 3.48
C MET A 112 -6.09 -12.62 2.82
N SER A 113 -6.10 -12.90 1.52
CA SER A 113 -7.30 -13.29 0.78
C SER A 113 -7.89 -14.59 1.32
N ASP A 114 -7.05 -15.61 1.57
CA ASP A 114 -7.51 -16.87 2.16
C ASP A 114 -8.15 -16.64 3.54
N LYS A 115 -7.49 -15.87 4.41
CA LYS A 115 -8.00 -15.54 5.74
C LYS A 115 -9.27 -14.69 5.73
N LEU A 116 -9.37 -13.71 4.83
CA LEU A 116 -10.43 -12.68 4.84
C LEU A 116 -11.63 -13.04 3.95
N CYS A 117 -11.42 -13.82 2.88
CA CYS A 117 -12.45 -14.18 1.91
C CYS A 117 -12.66 -15.69 1.75
N GLY A 118 -11.76 -16.54 2.26
CA GLY A 118 -11.86 -17.99 2.14
C GLY A 118 -12.01 -18.44 0.68
N SER A 119 -13.00 -19.30 0.41
CA SER A 119 -13.28 -19.85 -0.91
C SER A 119 -14.28 -19.05 -1.74
N ALA A 120 -14.31 -17.73 -1.60
CA ALA A 120 -15.19 -16.87 -2.41
C ALA A 120 -14.85 -16.98 -3.91
N VAL A 121 -15.87 -16.99 -4.79
CA VAL A 121 -15.67 -17.09 -6.25
C VAL A 121 -15.03 -15.86 -6.87
N ALA A 122 -15.02 -14.75 -6.14
CA ALA A 122 -14.34 -13.53 -6.51
C ALA A 122 -13.93 -12.79 -5.23
N ALA A 123 -12.76 -12.16 -5.24
CA ALA A 123 -12.33 -11.30 -4.15
C ALA A 123 -11.41 -10.18 -4.64
N ARG A 124 -11.35 -9.12 -3.84
CA ARG A 124 -10.39 -8.01 -3.94
C ARG A 124 -9.81 -7.75 -2.56
N VAL A 125 -8.49 -7.65 -2.48
CA VAL A 125 -7.80 -7.20 -1.27
C VAL A 125 -7.00 -5.96 -1.64
N GLN A 126 -7.30 -4.84 -0.99
CA GLN A 126 -6.61 -3.56 -1.18
C GLN A 126 -5.68 -3.31 0.00
N LEU A 127 -4.39 -3.20 -0.29
CA LEU A 127 -3.36 -2.73 0.63
C LEU A 127 -2.99 -1.27 0.27
N THR A 128 -2.22 -0.62 1.15
CA THR A 128 -1.76 0.76 0.96
C THR A 128 -0.89 0.96 -0.28
N GLY A 129 -0.13 -0.07 -0.69
CA GLY A 129 0.76 -0.02 -1.86
C GLY A 129 0.28 -0.80 -3.08
N CYS A 130 -0.72 -1.67 -2.97
CA CYS A 130 -1.18 -2.50 -4.07
C CYS A 130 -2.56 -3.11 -3.81
N TYR A 131 -3.19 -3.62 -4.85
CA TYR A 131 -4.31 -4.55 -4.71
C TYR A 131 -4.18 -5.71 -5.69
N LEU A 132 -4.90 -6.78 -5.37
CA LEU A 132 -5.10 -7.91 -6.26
C LEU A 132 -6.59 -8.26 -6.23
N ARG A 133 -7.15 -8.50 -7.41
CA ARG A 133 -8.50 -9.01 -7.58
C ARG A 133 -8.51 -10.27 -8.43
N TYR A 134 -9.38 -11.21 -8.08
CA TYR A 134 -9.68 -12.37 -8.91
C TYR A 134 -11.17 -12.62 -8.96
N GLU A 135 -11.62 -13.27 -10.02
CA GLU A 135 -13.00 -13.66 -10.24
C GLU A 135 -13.09 -14.84 -11.20
N VAL A 136 -14.10 -15.68 -11.03
CA VAL A 136 -14.45 -16.68 -12.05
C VAL A 136 -14.85 -16.01 -13.36
N VAL A 137 -14.55 -16.66 -14.49
CA VAL A 137 -15.03 -16.19 -15.79
C VAL A 137 -16.57 -16.09 -15.79
N GLY A 138 -17.10 -14.99 -16.32
CA GLY A 138 -18.54 -14.71 -16.31
C GLY A 138 -19.07 -14.10 -15.01
N PHE A 139 -18.19 -13.74 -14.06
CA PHE A 139 -18.59 -12.93 -12.91
C PHE A 139 -19.14 -11.56 -13.36
N LYS A 140 -20.10 -11.03 -12.59
CA LYS A 140 -20.80 -9.78 -12.92
C LYS A 140 -19.80 -8.63 -13.02
N GLN A 141 -19.74 -8.00 -14.19
CA GLN A 141 -18.99 -6.77 -14.40
C GLN A 141 -19.75 -5.57 -13.82
N VAL A 142 -19.00 -4.64 -13.23
CA VAL A 142 -19.52 -3.36 -12.71
C VAL A 142 -18.80 -2.19 -13.39
N PRO A 143 -19.40 -0.99 -13.44
CA PRO A 143 -18.74 0.18 -13.99
C PRO A 143 -17.40 0.46 -13.30
N GLY A 144 -16.42 0.99 -14.03
CA GLY A 144 -15.12 1.37 -13.47
C GLY A 144 -15.22 2.42 -12.35
N THR A 145 -16.29 3.21 -12.35
CA THR A 145 -16.61 4.26 -11.39
C THR A 145 -17.46 3.78 -10.21
N GLU A 146 -17.78 2.48 -10.12
CA GLU A 146 -18.51 1.94 -8.97
C GLU A 146 -17.74 2.23 -7.68
N PHE A 147 -18.40 2.87 -6.71
CA PHE A 147 -17.83 3.19 -5.42
C PHE A 147 -17.55 1.92 -4.61
N LEU A 148 -16.33 1.76 -4.09
CA LEU A 148 -15.96 0.60 -3.27
C LEU A 148 -15.75 0.97 -1.80
N TYR A 149 -14.95 2.02 -1.55
CA TYR A 149 -14.50 2.35 -0.20
C TYR A 149 -14.00 3.79 -0.10
N LYS A 150 -14.02 4.37 1.11
CA LYS A 150 -13.41 5.67 1.41
C LYS A 150 -12.74 5.69 2.78
N VAL A 151 -11.76 6.57 2.92
CA VAL A 151 -11.14 6.95 4.19
C VAL A 151 -11.13 8.47 4.26
N CYS A 152 -11.77 9.07 5.26
CA CYS A 152 -11.68 10.52 5.48
C CYS A 152 -10.83 10.79 6.74
N GLY A 153 -9.97 11.80 6.67
CA GLY A 153 -9.15 12.23 7.81
C GLY A 153 -10.01 12.76 8.96
N SER A 154 -9.56 12.53 10.21
CA SER A 154 -10.26 13.00 11.42
C SER A 154 -10.16 14.52 11.61
N SER A 155 -9.06 15.12 11.16
CA SER A 155 -8.85 16.56 11.19
C SER A 155 -9.63 17.26 10.08
N ARG A 156 -10.21 18.41 10.41
CA ARG A 156 -10.99 19.22 9.49
C ARG A 156 -10.33 20.57 9.27
N ALA A 157 -10.29 21.02 8.03
CA ALA A 157 -10.00 22.41 7.68
C ALA A 157 -11.22 22.91 6.92
N GLY A 158 -12.17 23.50 7.65
CA GLY A 158 -13.31 24.16 7.02
C GLY A 158 -12.91 25.52 6.47
N GLY A 159 -13.47 25.90 5.33
CA GLY A 159 -13.29 27.24 4.75
C GLY A 159 -13.06 27.22 3.24
N THR A 160 -13.52 28.29 2.59
CA THR A 160 -13.49 28.45 1.13
C THR A 160 -12.08 28.36 0.53
N GLU A 161 -11.05 28.73 1.30
CA GLU A 161 -9.66 28.69 0.85
C GLU A 161 -9.11 27.26 0.75
N PHE A 162 -9.42 26.39 1.72
CA PHE A 162 -9.04 24.97 1.65
C PHE A 162 -9.74 24.28 0.47
N GLU A 163 -11.05 24.46 0.36
CA GLU A 163 -11.86 23.86 -0.70
C GLU A 163 -11.38 24.30 -2.09
N SER A 164 -11.08 25.60 -2.27
CA SER A 164 -10.54 26.12 -3.52
C SER A 164 -9.18 25.50 -3.88
N ARG A 165 -8.25 25.40 -2.91
CA ARG A 165 -6.94 24.78 -3.12
C ARG A 165 -7.06 23.28 -3.42
N ARG A 166 -7.95 22.58 -2.73
CA ARG A 166 -8.24 21.16 -2.95
C ARG A 166 -8.77 20.94 -4.36
N ASP A 167 -9.78 21.71 -4.75
CA ASP A 167 -10.43 21.57 -6.05
C ASP A 167 -9.47 21.89 -7.21
N ALA A 168 -8.57 22.86 -7.04
CA ALA A 168 -7.51 23.12 -8.01
C ALA A 168 -6.52 21.94 -8.11
N ALA A 169 -6.13 21.35 -6.98
CA ALA A 169 -5.27 20.16 -6.94
C ALA A 169 -5.94 18.95 -7.62
N PHE A 170 -7.25 18.76 -7.43
CA PHE A 170 -8.02 17.69 -8.05
C PHE A 170 -8.04 17.80 -9.58
N ASN A 171 -8.30 19.00 -10.11
CA ASN A 171 -8.23 19.27 -11.55
C ASN A 171 -6.83 19.02 -12.12
N MET A 172 -5.78 19.37 -11.37
CA MET A 172 -4.40 19.10 -11.77
C MET A 172 -4.14 17.59 -11.87
N ALA A 173 -4.59 16.80 -10.90
CA ALA A 173 -4.44 15.35 -10.92
C ALA A 173 -5.27 14.66 -12.02
N GLU A 174 -6.49 15.12 -12.27
CA GLU A 174 -7.30 14.63 -13.39
C GLU A 174 -6.56 14.79 -14.73
N ASN A 175 -5.98 15.96 -14.99
CA ASN A 175 -5.21 16.20 -16.22
C ASN A 175 -3.88 15.45 -16.23
N GLY A 176 -3.28 15.26 -15.05
CA GLY A 176 -2.05 14.51 -14.87
C GLY A 176 -2.17 13.03 -15.26
N VAL A 177 -3.25 12.35 -14.87
CA VAL A 177 -3.43 10.92 -15.20
C VAL A 177 -3.67 10.67 -16.69
N LYS A 178 -4.20 11.67 -17.41
CA LYS A 178 -4.43 11.64 -18.86
C LYS A 178 -3.13 11.85 -19.65
N SER A 179 -2.15 12.55 -19.07
CA SER A 179 -0.95 13.01 -19.76
C SER A 179 0.24 12.08 -19.45
N GLY A 180 0.86 11.51 -20.48
CA GLY A 180 2.12 10.81 -20.34
C GLY A 180 3.31 11.75 -20.32
N ASP A 181 4.35 11.40 -19.57
CA ASP A 181 5.63 12.09 -19.65
C ASP A 181 6.38 11.62 -20.90
N GLY A 182 6.56 12.51 -21.89
CA GLY A 182 7.66 12.41 -22.85
C GLY A 182 7.70 11.24 -23.86
N GLY A 183 6.57 10.61 -24.20
CA GLY A 183 6.43 9.80 -25.41
C GLY A 183 6.10 8.32 -25.16
N SER A 184 4.92 7.92 -25.66
CA SER A 184 4.40 6.54 -25.73
C SER A 184 3.64 5.98 -24.52
N GLY A 185 2.64 6.72 -24.02
CA GLY A 185 1.58 6.15 -23.15
C GLY A 185 0.94 7.18 -22.23
N SER A 186 -0.27 6.92 -21.74
CA SER A 186 -0.85 7.67 -20.61
C SER A 186 -0.16 7.31 -19.31
N SER A 187 0.04 8.27 -18.39
CA SER A 187 0.69 7.99 -17.10
C SER A 187 -0.14 7.06 -16.22
N LEU A 188 -1.49 7.11 -16.29
CA LEU A 188 -2.47 6.36 -15.46
C LEU A 188 -2.24 6.46 -13.93
N PHE A 189 -1.22 7.19 -13.52
CA PHE A 189 -0.79 7.46 -12.18
C PHE A 189 -0.22 8.88 -12.19
N TYR A 190 -0.62 9.68 -11.23
CA TYR A 190 -0.14 11.04 -11.08
C TYR A 190 -0.03 11.37 -9.61
N THR A 191 1.05 12.06 -9.25
CA THR A 191 1.17 12.73 -7.96
C THR A 191 1.58 14.17 -8.19
N GLY A 192 1.13 15.07 -7.33
CA GLY A 192 1.44 16.48 -7.47
C GLY A 192 1.12 17.25 -6.21
N THR A 193 1.62 18.48 -6.17
CA THR A 193 1.34 19.42 -5.09
C THR A 193 0.81 20.71 -5.69
N TYR A 194 -0.35 21.15 -5.20
CA TYR A 194 -0.88 22.48 -5.47
C TYR A 194 -0.92 23.26 -4.16
N GLN A 195 0.03 24.18 -4.01
CA GLN A 195 0.22 24.97 -2.79
C GLN A 195 0.37 24.08 -1.54
N SER A 196 -0.67 23.99 -0.71
CA SER A 196 -0.71 23.25 0.56
C SER A 196 -1.36 21.87 0.43
N VAL A 197 -1.77 21.45 -0.78
CA VAL A 197 -2.48 20.19 -1.00
C VAL A 197 -1.59 19.27 -1.83
N TYR A 198 -1.28 18.10 -1.28
CA TYR A 198 -0.76 16.96 -2.02
C TYR A 198 -1.91 16.13 -2.58
N VAL A 199 -1.79 15.67 -3.82
CA VAL A 199 -2.77 14.81 -4.49
C VAL A 199 -2.10 13.64 -5.18
N LEU A 200 -2.84 12.53 -5.22
CA LEU A 200 -2.53 11.33 -5.98
C LEU A 200 -3.80 10.89 -6.71
N GLY A 201 -3.67 10.56 -7.98
CA GLY A 201 -4.70 9.87 -8.76
C GLY A 201 -4.09 8.65 -9.45
N GLN A 202 -4.79 7.52 -9.44
CA GLN A 202 -4.32 6.30 -10.05
C GLN A 202 -5.45 5.47 -10.63
N CYS A 203 -5.23 4.92 -11.82
CA CYS A 203 -6.12 4.02 -12.55
C CYS A 203 -5.54 2.60 -12.63
N GLU A 204 -6.41 1.63 -12.90
CA GLU A 204 -6.04 0.27 -13.30
C GLU A 204 -5.33 0.31 -14.67
N GLY A 205 -4.27 -0.47 -14.83
CA GLY A 205 -3.35 -0.37 -15.97
C GLY A 205 -3.93 -0.77 -17.34
N ASP A 206 -5.17 -1.22 -17.41
CA ASP A 206 -5.89 -1.57 -18.64
C ASP A 206 -6.85 -0.45 -19.11
N LEU A 207 -6.92 0.68 -18.41
CA LEU A 207 -7.81 1.79 -18.78
C LEU A 207 -7.23 2.64 -19.90
N ALA A 208 -8.12 3.09 -20.79
CA ALA A 208 -7.82 4.19 -21.69
C ALA A 208 -7.62 5.51 -20.91
N ALA A 209 -6.80 6.40 -21.45
CA ALA A 209 -6.47 7.68 -20.81
C ALA A 209 -7.72 8.52 -20.48
N SER A 210 -8.69 8.58 -21.39
CA SER A 210 -9.96 9.28 -21.19
C SER A 210 -10.74 8.70 -20.01
N ASP A 211 -10.93 7.39 -20.01
CA ASP A 211 -11.70 6.67 -19.01
C ASP A 211 -11.04 6.77 -17.62
N CYS A 212 -9.71 6.81 -17.60
CA CYS A 212 -8.94 7.09 -16.40
C CYS A 212 -9.21 8.50 -15.85
N GLY A 213 -9.20 9.52 -16.72
CA GLY A 213 -9.55 10.89 -16.34
C GLY A 213 -10.96 10.98 -15.76
N ASP A 214 -11.94 10.37 -16.42
CA ASP A 214 -13.34 10.35 -15.96
C ASP A 214 -13.50 9.61 -14.63
N CYS A 215 -12.78 8.50 -14.45
CA CYS A 215 -12.80 7.76 -13.19
C CYS A 215 -12.22 8.58 -12.03
N VAL A 216 -11.05 9.19 -12.24
CA VAL A 216 -10.38 10.03 -11.23
C VAL A 216 -11.22 11.27 -10.90
N LYS A 217 -11.84 11.89 -11.91
CA LYS A 217 -12.80 12.99 -11.69
C LYS A 217 -13.97 12.56 -10.81
N THR A 218 -14.60 11.42 -11.11
CA THR A 218 -15.71 10.87 -10.32
C THR A 218 -15.29 10.59 -8.87
N ALA A 219 -14.08 10.07 -8.67
CA ALA A 219 -13.53 9.81 -7.34
C ALA A 219 -13.30 11.11 -6.55
N PHE A 220 -12.85 12.18 -7.22
CA PHE A 220 -12.72 13.50 -6.61
C PHE A 220 -14.07 14.14 -6.28
N GLU A 221 -15.07 14.04 -7.14
CA GLU A 221 -16.45 14.49 -6.85
C GLU A 221 -17.01 13.76 -5.63
N THR A 222 -16.82 12.43 -5.57
CA THR A 222 -17.20 11.63 -4.40
C THR A 222 -16.46 12.10 -3.14
N ALA A 223 -15.16 12.42 -3.22
CA ALA A 223 -14.40 12.93 -2.09
C ALA A 223 -14.92 14.29 -1.59
N LYS A 224 -15.44 15.16 -2.47
CA LYS A 224 -16.07 16.43 -2.06
C LYS A 224 -17.36 16.19 -1.28
N ASP A 225 -18.19 15.26 -1.74
CA ASP A 225 -19.47 14.95 -1.10
C ASP A 225 -19.27 14.23 0.24
N ASP A 226 -18.28 13.33 0.30
CA ASP A 226 -18.13 12.39 1.40
C ASP A 226 -17.05 12.76 2.44
N CYS A 227 -16.01 13.49 2.01
CA CYS A 227 -14.88 13.93 2.85
C CYS A 227 -14.69 15.46 2.79
N GLY A 228 -15.76 16.21 2.48
CA GLY A 228 -15.70 17.62 2.09
C GLY A 228 -14.93 18.56 3.02
N ASP A 229 -15.01 18.38 4.33
CA ASP A 229 -14.31 19.21 5.33
C ASP A 229 -13.05 18.54 5.89
N SER A 230 -12.77 17.28 5.55
CA SER A 230 -11.59 16.55 5.99
C SER A 230 -10.33 17.01 5.24
N VAL A 231 -9.26 17.27 5.99
CA VAL A 231 -7.97 17.72 5.43
C VAL A 231 -7.25 16.65 4.62
N SER A 232 -7.66 15.39 4.74
CA SER A 232 -7.15 14.29 3.95
C SER A 232 -8.28 13.33 3.63
N GLY A 233 -8.12 12.60 2.54
CA GLY A 233 -9.08 11.58 2.16
C GLY A 233 -8.54 10.66 1.09
N GLN A 234 -9.08 9.45 1.05
CA GLN A 234 -8.86 8.46 0.00
C GLN A 234 -10.22 7.96 -0.46
N VAL A 235 -10.43 7.89 -1.77
CA VAL A 235 -11.65 7.32 -2.38
C VAL A 235 -11.24 6.26 -3.38
N TYR A 236 -11.78 5.06 -3.21
CA TYR A 236 -11.52 3.90 -4.06
C TYR A 236 -12.76 3.56 -4.85
N LEU A 237 -12.66 3.69 -6.17
CA LEU A 237 -13.64 3.18 -7.14
C LEU A 237 -13.14 1.85 -7.71
N HIS A 238 -13.95 1.22 -8.55
CA HIS A 238 -13.63 -0.10 -9.09
C HIS A 238 -12.30 -0.14 -9.86
N LYS A 239 -12.08 0.85 -10.73
CA LYS A 239 -10.93 0.92 -11.64
C LYS A 239 -9.97 2.09 -11.38
N CYS A 240 -10.20 2.91 -10.36
CA CYS A 240 -9.27 3.98 -9.96
C CYS A 240 -9.40 4.32 -8.47
N TYR A 241 -8.43 5.06 -7.94
CA TYR A 241 -8.53 5.69 -6.63
C TYR A 241 -7.80 7.03 -6.61
N ILE A 242 -8.18 7.85 -5.64
CA ILE A 242 -7.54 9.13 -5.36
C ILE A 242 -7.12 9.20 -3.89
N SER A 243 -6.10 10.00 -3.61
CA SER A 243 -5.69 10.37 -2.26
C SER A 243 -5.34 11.85 -2.23
N TYR A 244 -5.68 12.54 -1.15
CA TYR A 244 -5.25 13.92 -0.93
C TYR A 244 -4.91 14.17 0.53
N SER A 245 -4.03 15.14 0.75
CA SER A 245 -3.64 15.57 2.09
C SER A 245 -3.27 17.06 2.08
N TYR A 246 -3.85 17.80 3.02
CA TYR A 246 -3.62 19.22 3.20
C TYR A 246 -2.69 19.48 4.38
N TYR A 247 -1.73 20.37 4.15
CA TYR A 247 -0.70 20.75 5.10
C TYR A 247 -0.73 22.27 5.29
N SER A 248 -1.18 22.72 6.46
CA SER A 248 -1.28 24.16 6.77
C SER A 248 0.03 24.91 6.59
N ASN A 249 1.16 24.24 6.80
CA ASN A 249 2.51 24.81 6.70
C ASN A 249 3.21 24.51 5.36
N GLY A 250 2.45 24.06 4.36
CA GLY A 250 2.99 23.60 3.07
C GLY A 250 3.31 22.10 3.07
N VAL A 251 3.24 21.48 1.89
CA VAL A 251 3.56 20.06 1.71
C VAL A 251 5.05 19.85 2.02
N PRO A 252 5.42 18.89 2.89
CA PRO A 252 6.83 18.59 3.15
C PRO A 252 7.57 18.22 1.86
N THR A 253 8.52 19.04 1.43
CA THR A 253 9.39 18.72 0.30
C THR A 253 10.53 17.83 0.79
N ILE A 254 10.79 16.70 0.11
CA ILE A 254 11.89 15.75 0.41
C ILE A 254 13.28 16.34 0.06
N SER A 255 13.42 17.66 0.07
CA SER A 255 14.65 18.39 -0.27
C SER A 255 15.39 18.96 0.94
N SER A 256 15.11 18.53 2.17
CA SER A 256 15.91 18.94 3.33
C SER A 256 16.06 17.82 4.38
N PRO A 257 17.29 17.43 4.73
CA PRO A 257 17.58 16.38 5.70
C PRO A 257 17.48 16.92 7.15
N SER A 258 16.34 17.48 7.51
CA SER A 258 16.09 17.96 8.86
C SER A 258 14.72 17.52 9.37
N VAL A 259 14.77 16.40 10.10
CA VAL A 259 13.98 16.13 11.31
C VAL A 259 12.54 15.65 11.09
N PHE A 260 12.39 14.32 10.96
CA PHE A 260 11.30 13.60 11.63
C PHE A 260 11.89 13.00 12.92
N VAL A 261 11.90 13.80 14.00
CA VAL A 261 12.13 13.27 15.35
C VAL A 261 10.84 13.50 16.12
N PRO A 262 10.02 12.46 16.38
CA PRO A 262 9.00 12.57 17.41
C PRO A 262 9.72 12.80 18.75
N LYS A 263 9.41 13.93 19.41
CA LYS A 263 9.89 14.24 20.76
C LYS A 263 9.43 13.13 21.71
N ILE A 264 10.33 12.20 22.05
CA ILE A 264 10.18 11.38 23.25
C ILE A 264 10.83 12.15 24.39
N TYR A 265 10.04 12.41 25.43
CA TYR A 265 10.44 13.05 26.68
C TYR A 265 11.76 12.48 27.23
N GLN A 266 12.73 13.35 27.49
CA GLN A 266 13.96 13.00 28.20
C GLN A 266 13.67 12.85 29.71
N GLY A 267 13.72 11.61 30.21
CA GLY A 267 13.92 11.30 31.61
C GLY A 267 15.38 10.93 31.85
N LEU A 268 16.08 11.75 32.63
CA LEU A 268 17.49 11.64 33.02
C LEU A 268 17.77 10.35 33.81
N GLY A 269 18.84 9.64 33.48
CA GLY A 269 19.35 8.51 34.27
C GLY A 269 20.71 8.02 33.76
N THR A 270 21.77 8.68 34.20
CA THR A 270 23.17 8.32 33.93
C THR A 270 23.55 7.00 34.58
N VAL A 271 23.96 5.99 33.79
CA VAL A 271 24.77 4.87 34.30
C VAL A 271 25.97 4.71 33.37
N GLY A 272 27.15 5.08 33.88
CA GLY A 272 28.42 4.98 33.18
C GLY A 272 28.81 3.52 32.95
N PHE A 273 29.20 3.19 31.72
CA PHE A 273 29.81 1.92 31.39
C PHE A 273 31.34 2.03 31.54
N LEU A 274 31.89 1.37 32.56
CA LEU A 274 33.31 1.04 32.63
C LEU A 274 33.63 -0.04 31.59
N ILE A 275 34.57 0.24 30.70
CA ILE A 275 35.16 -0.75 29.79
C ILE A 275 36.31 -1.43 30.54
N LEU A 276 36.14 -2.72 30.87
CA LEU A 276 37.25 -3.59 31.26
C LEU A 276 37.68 -4.40 30.04
N LEU A 277 38.91 -4.15 29.58
CA LEU A 277 39.62 -4.99 28.62
C LEU A 277 40.08 -6.28 29.31
N SER A 278 39.76 -7.43 28.72
CA SER A 278 40.45 -8.69 28.97
C SER A 278 40.55 -9.47 27.66
N GLN A 279 41.79 -9.68 27.23
CA GLN A 279 42.17 -10.46 26.06
C GLN A 279 41.86 -11.95 26.29
N ARG A 280 41.41 -12.66 25.25
CA ARG A 280 41.78 -14.08 25.12
C ARG A 280 41.84 -14.58 23.68
N ALA A 281 43.08 -14.91 23.32
CA ALA A 281 43.58 -16.04 22.54
C ALA A 281 42.61 -16.77 21.58
N THR A 282 43.03 -16.73 20.31
CA THR A 282 42.73 -17.67 19.23
C THR A 282 43.14 -19.10 19.56
N THR A 283 42.25 -20.07 19.31
CA THR A 283 42.61 -21.41 18.85
C THR A 283 41.65 -21.87 17.76
N ASN A 284 42.23 -22.27 16.63
CA ASN A 284 41.61 -22.97 15.50
C ASN A 284 41.05 -24.32 15.93
N PHE A 285 39.96 -24.78 15.29
CA PHE A 285 39.78 -26.21 15.03
C PHE A 285 39.01 -26.46 13.72
N THR A 286 39.59 -27.34 12.91
CA THR A 286 39.13 -27.84 11.63
C THR A 286 38.21 -29.06 11.81
N ASN A 287 37.17 -29.11 10.98
CA ASN A 287 36.59 -30.25 10.27
C ASN A 287 35.89 -31.46 10.94
N HIS A 288 34.79 -31.81 10.25
CA HIS A 288 34.22 -33.13 9.92
C HIS A 288 33.11 -33.81 10.78
N SER A 289 32.00 -34.07 10.05
CA SER A 289 31.16 -35.29 9.98
C SER A 289 30.00 -35.57 10.96
N LYS A 290 28.80 -35.68 10.34
CA LYS A 290 27.76 -36.73 10.43
C LYS A 290 27.30 -37.25 11.81
N LEU A 291 26.00 -37.09 12.13
CA LEU A 291 24.97 -38.14 12.23
C LEU A 291 23.72 -37.61 12.99
N SER A 292 22.52 -37.83 12.43
CA SER A 292 21.25 -38.00 13.16
C SER A 292 21.21 -39.41 13.79
N PRO A 293 20.47 -39.70 14.90
CA PRO A 293 19.00 -39.61 14.99
C PRO A 293 18.40 -39.20 16.36
N THR A 294 17.07 -38.95 16.36
CA THR A 294 16.07 -38.81 17.45
C THR A 294 16.08 -39.96 18.49
N PRO A 295 15.21 -40.02 19.54
CA PRO A 295 14.28 -39.05 20.17
C PRO A 295 14.39 -39.01 21.74
N SER A 296 13.58 -38.16 22.41
CA SER A 296 12.74 -38.51 23.59
C SER A 296 12.58 -37.35 24.59
N ALA A 297 11.48 -37.44 25.33
CA ALA A 297 10.73 -36.44 26.06
C ALA A 297 11.24 -36.13 27.49
N SER A 298 10.47 -35.26 28.17
CA SER A 298 10.52 -34.84 29.58
C SER A 298 11.50 -33.67 29.81
N GLY A 299 11.11 -32.50 30.34
CA GLY A 299 9.97 -32.17 31.18
C GLY A 299 10.50 -31.54 32.46
N SER A 300 10.47 -30.21 32.59
CA SER A 300 10.26 -29.50 33.87
C SER A 300 10.31 -27.97 33.72
N LYS A 301 9.16 -27.36 34.05
CA LYS A 301 8.93 -26.19 34.90
C LYS A 301 9.94 -25.03 34.83
N LEU A 302 9.47 -23.85 34.43
CA LEU A 302 9.87 -22.62 35.11
C LEU A 302 8.69 -21.65 35.25
N PHE A 303 8.70 -20.95 36.39
CA PHE A 303 7.66 -20.14 37.00
C PHE A 303 7.26 -18.90 36.19
N CYS A 304 5.96 -18.58 36.19
CA CYS A 304 5.44 -17.23 35.97
C CYS A 304 5.15 -16.56 37.33
N PRO A 305 5.50 -15.28 37.54
CA PRO A 305 4.84 -14.45 38.53
C PRO A 305 3.62 -13.74 37.93
N THR A 306 2.46 -13.97 38.53
CA THR A 306 1.31 -13.05 38.60
C THR A 306 1.75 -11.79 39.39
N SER A 307 1.24 -10.57 39.22
CA SER A 307 -0.15 -10.10 39.22
C SER A 307 -0.20 -8.58 38.94
N GLY A 308 -1.34 -8.05 38.48
CA GLY A 308 -1.73 -6.63 38.66
C GLY A 308 -2.41 -5.98 37.42
N LEU A 309 -3.64 -6.34 37.03
CA LEU A 309 -4.94 -5.73 37.39
C LEU A 309 -5.05 -4.21 37.12
N ILE A 310 -5.75 -3.80 36.04
CA ILE A 310 -6.74 -2.69 36.01
C ILE A 310 -7.82 -2.93 34.91
N ASN A 311 -9.07 -3.00 35.38
CA ASN A 311 -10.40 -2.74 34.80
C ASN A 311 -10.84 -3.33 33.44
N ALA A 312 -11.76 -4.29 33.56
CA ALA A 312 -12.69 -4.72 32.52
C ALA A 312 -13.76 -3.64 32.25
N VAL A 313 -13.84 -3.15 31.02
CA VAL A 313 -15.03 -2.44 30.52
C VAL A 313 -15.98 -3.47 29.92
N LYS A 314 -17.14 -3.58 30.54
CA LYS A 314 -18.27 -4.41 30.18
C LYS A 314 -18.95 -3.81 28.94
N PHE A 315 -18.74 -4.38 27.76
CA PHE A 315 -19.55 -4.01 26.58
C PHE A 315 -20.86 -4.79 26.59
N ASN A 316 -21.96 -4.04 26.78
CA ASN A 316 -23.32 -4.52 26.64
C ASN A 316 -23.58 -4.96 25.20
N LYS A 317 -24.25 -6.11 25.06
CA LYS A 317 -24.98 -6.52 23.85
C LYS A 317 -25.94 -5.40 23.45
N ILE A 318 -25.77 -4.84 22.25
CA ILE A 318 -26.81 -4.06 21.58
C ILE A 318 -27.38 -4.94 20.47
N SER A 319 -28.69 -5.16 20.54
CA SER A 319 -29.47 -5.99 19.63
C SER A 319 -29.62 -5.35 18.25
N ASN A 320 -29.61 -6.18 17.21
CA ASN A 320 -30.04 -5.86 15.85
C ASN A 320 -31.52 -5.43 15.83
N ALA A 321 -31.78 -4.13 15.97
CA ALA A 321 -33.03 -3.47 15.59
C ALA A 321 -32.78 -1.95 15.63
N ASP A 322 -32.52 -1.36 14.45
CA ASP A 322 -32.78 0.05 14.06
C ASP A 322 -31.68 0.58 13.13
N LEU A 323 -31.80 0.22 11.85
CA LEU A 323 -31.37 1.03 10.70
C LEU A 323 -32.11 0.51 9.45
N LYS A 324 -33.45 0.45 9.57
CA LYS A 324 -34.38 0.29 8.45
C LYS A 324 -35.32 1.49 8.42
N SER A 325 -34.78 2.64 8.04
CA SER A 325 -35.59 3.81 7.68
C SER A 325 -34.73 4.81 6.90
N ARG A 326 -34.52 4.54 5.61
CA ARG A 326 -34.30 5.57 4.55
C ARG A 326 -34.22 5.02 3.11
N GLU A 327 -34.86 3.88 2.83
CA GLU A 327 -35.19 3.47 1.46
C GLU A 327 -36.68 3.70 1.23
N ASN A 328 -37.05 4.94 0.85
CA ASN A 328 -38.28 5.24 0.13
C ASN A 328 -38.25 6.71 -0.29
N HIS A 329 -38.15 6.92 -1.61
CA HIS A 329 -38.03 8.16 -2.42
C HIS A 329 -36.71 8.05 -3.20
N ILE A 330 -36.68 7.43 -4.38
CA ILE A 330 -37.23 7.97 -5.64
C ILE A 330 -37.51 6.77 -6.58
N HIS A 331 -38.79 6.47 -6.83
CA HIS A 331 -39.22 5.64 -7.96
C HIS A 331 -40.52 6.25 -8.51
N LYS A 332 -40.38 6.96 -9.64
CA LYS A 332 -41.41 7.36 -10.63
C LYS A 332 -40.65 8.20 -11.66
N SER A 333 -40.18 7.67 -12.78
CA SER A 333 -40.91 7.35 -14.02
C SER A 333 -39.83 6.76 -14.96
N ALA A 334 -40.01 5.81 -15.86
CA ALA A 334 -41.10 5.54 -16.79
C ALA A 334 -41.08 4.05 -17.21
N LEU A 335 -42.26 3.50 -17.51
CA LEU A 335 -42.43 2.21 -18.17
C LEU A 335 -42.46 2.39 -19.71
N GLY A 336 -41.85 1.45 -20.42
CA GLY A 336 -42.10 1.14 -21.83
C GLY A 336 -41.66 -0.31 -22.10
N PRO A 337 -42.48 -1.18 -22.72
CA PRO A 337 -42.29 -2.63 -22.69
C PRO A 337 -41.48 -3.13 -23.88
N ASN A 338 -40.56 -4.07 -23.66
CA ASN A 338 -40.26 -5.14 -24.61
C ASN A 338 -39.57 -6.30 -23.89
N LEU A 339 -40.25 -7.45 -23.86
CA LEU A 339 -39.70 -8.73 -23.43
C LEU A 339 -38.75 -9.27 -24.52
N SER A 340 -37.56 -9.69 -24.11
CA SER A 340 -36.79 -10.72 -24.81
C SER A 340 -36.03 -11.55 -23.78
N ASN A 341 -36.33 -12.85 -23.80
CA ASN A 341 -35.83 -13.87 -22.89
C ASN A 341 -34.29 -13.91 -22.83
N SER A 342 -33.75 -13.75 -21.62
CA SER A 342 -32.37 -14.14 -21.26
C SER A 342 -32.46 -14.93 -19.95
N PRO A 343 -31.72 -16.05 -19.78
CA PRO A 343 -31.80 -16.87 -18.57
C PRO A 343 -31.42 -16.03 -17.33
N PRO A 344 -31.86 -16.41 -16.11
CA PRO A 344 -31.68 -15.57 -14.94
C PRO A 344 -30.18 -15.39 -14.65
N THR A 345 -29.66 -14.23 -15.03
CA THR A 345 -28.33 -13.75 -14.62
C THR A 345 -28.37 -13.65 -13.09
N ARG A 346 -27.83 -14.66 -12.41
CA ARG A 346 -27.63 -14.60 -10.95
C ARG A 346 -26.79 -13.36 -10.69
N ILE A 347 -27.29 -12.43 -9.90
CA ILE A 347 -26.59 -11.18 -9.60
C ILE A 347 -25.53 -11.49 -8.54
N PHE A 348 -24.26 -11.45 -8.92
CA PHE A 348 -23.13 -11.60 -7.99
C PHE A 348 -22.62 -10.20 -7.61
N MET A 349 -22.57 -9.89 -6.32
CA MET A 349 -21.98 -8.64 -5.83
C MET A 349 -20.93 -8.96 -4.77
N MET A 350 -19.78 -8.28 -4.83
CA MET A 350 -18.79 -8.29 -3.76
C MET A 350 -19.31 -7.43 -2.59
N LYS A 351 -19.26 -7.96 -1.38
CA LYS A 351 -19.43 -7.16 -0.17
C LYS A 351 -18.07 -6.65 0.27
N PHE A 352 -17.93 -5.34 0.38
CA PHE A 352 -16.78 -4.69 0.98
C PHE A 352 -16.98 -4.64 2.50
N VAL A 353 -15.99 -5.13 3.26
CA VAL A 353 -16.03 -5.21 4.72
C VAL A 353 -14.73 -4.65 5.27
N GLU A 354 -14.83 -3.82 6.31
CA GLU A 354 -13.71 -3.27 7.08
C GLU A 354 -12.90 -4.36 7.82
#